data_AF-A0A3M1LAH2-F1
#
_entry.id   AF-A0A3M1LAH2-F1
#
_cell.length_a   1.000
_cell.length_b   1.000
_cell.length_c   1.000
_cell.angle_alpha   90.00
_cell.angle_beta   90.00
_cell.angle_gamma   90.00
#
_symmetry.space_group_name_H-M   'P 1'
#
loop_
_entity.id
_entity.type
_entity.pdbx_description
1 polymer ?
#
loop_
_entity_poly.entity_id
_entity_poly.type
_entity_poly.pdbx_seq_one_letter_code
_entity_poly.pdbx_strand_id
1 'polypeptide(L)'
;VAWLRWLSLIASVILIFLGCFSKMRLSEQIGCGFILAGALGNGVDRFLFGYVVDFLDFRLINFAIFNLADVFINIGILCLLYSIFKTPPKAHKSNN
;
A
#
# COMPACT_ATOMS: atom_id res chain seq x y z
N VAL A 1 0.51 -19.21 -6.08
CA VAL A 1 1.00 -18.49 -4.88
C VAL A 1 2.44 -17.97 -5.04
N ALA A 2 3.36 -18.71 -5.66
CA ALA A 2 4.76 -18.29 -5.81
C ALA A 2 4.95 -16.92 -6.51
N TRP A 3 4.19 -16.61 -7.56
CA TRP A 3 4.28 -15.33 -8.27
C TRP A 3 3.87 -14.12 -7.41
N LEU A 4 2.95 -14.31 -6.44
CA LEU A 4 2.51 -13.26 -5.53
C LEU A 4 3.64 -12.79 -4.58
N ARG A 5 4.59 -13.68 -4.25
CA ARG A 5 5.78 -13.33 -3.46
C ARG A 5 6.61 -12.27 -4.18
N TRP A 6 6.85 -12.50 -5.47
CA TRP A 6 7.61 -11.59 -6.32
C TRP A 6 6.85 -10.29 -6.55
N LEU A 7 5.53 -10.33 -6.71
CA LEU A 7 4.71 -9.12 -6.80
C LEU A 7 4.83 -8.25 -5.55
N SER A 8 4.68 -8.82 -4.34
CA SER A 8 4.82 -8.07 -3.08
C SER A 8 6.23 -7.50 -2.89
N LEU A 9 7.26 -8.24 -3.30
CA LEU A 9 8.64 -7.76 -3.27
C LEU A 9 8.85 -6.57 -4.21
N ILE A 10 8.41 -6.68 -5.47
CA ILE A 10 8.51 -5.62 -6.47
C ILE A 10 7.75 -4.38 -6.01
N ALA A 11 6.51 -4.54 -5.52
CA ALA A 11 5.72 -3.44 -4.99
C ALA A 11 6.45 -2.71 -3.85
N SER A 12 7.06 -3.46 -2.94
CA SER A 12 7.83 -2.89 -1.82
C SER A 12 9.05 -2.12 -2.30
N VAL A 13 9.81 -2.66 -3.26
CA VAL A 13 10.98 -1.98 -3.84
C VAL A 13 10.57 -0.68 -4.55
N ILE A 14 9.49 -0.70 -5.32
CA ILE A 14 8.96 0.50 -6.00
C ILE A 14 8.56 1.56 -4.97
N LEU A 15 7.87 1.19 -3.90
CA LEU A 15 7.44 2.13 -2.87
C LEU A 15 8.63 2.73 -2.11
N ILE A 16 9.65 1.94 -1.80
CA ILE A 16 10.89 2.43 -1.20
C ILE A 16 11.59 3.41 -2.16
N PHE A 17 11.71 3.03 -3.43
CA PHE A 17 12.32 3.89 -4.45
C PHE A 17 11.57 5.23 -4.58
N LEU A 18 10.23 5.19 -4.69
CA LEU A 18 9.43 6.40 -4.71
C LEU A 18 9.66 7.22 -3.43
N GLY A 19 9.62 6.57 -2.26
CA GLY A 19 9.88 7.14 -0.94
C GLY A 19 11.17 7.93 -0.85
N CYS A 20 12.27 7.37 -1.35
CA CYS A 20 13.60 7.95 -1.26
C CYS A 20 13.86 9.03 -2.32
N PHE A 21 13.30 8.89 -3.52
CA PHE A 21 13.69 9.72 -4.67
C PHE A 21 12.64 10.75 -5.10
N SER A 22 11.42 10.71 -4.56
CA SER A 22 10.35 11.65 -4.91
C SER A 22 10.13 12.69 -3.81
N LYS A 23 9.93 13.97 -4.22
CA LYS A 23 9.47 15.01 -3.30
C LYS A 23 7.98 14.81 -3.00
N MET A 24 7.71 14.10 -1.91
CA MET A 24 6.36 13.79 -1.46
C MET A 24 5.90 14.70 -0.32
N ARG A 25 4.61 15.03 -0.32
CA ARG A 25 3.91 15.64 0.82
C ARG A 25 3.80 14.65 1.97
N LEU A 26 3.59 15.15 3.19
CA LEU A 26 3.46 14.29 4.37
C LEU A 26 2.36 13.23 4.21
N SER A 27 1.22 13.58 3.62
CA SER A 27 0.12 12.63 3.33
C SER A 27 0.52 11.51 2.37
N GLU A 28 1.37 11.82 1.38
CA GLU A 28 1.88 10.84 0.42
C GLU A 28 2.91 9.92 1.08
N GLN A 29 3.80 10.48 1.91
CA GLN A 29 4.78 9.69 2.66
C GLN A 29 4.10 8.73 3.65
N ILE A 30 3.11 9.21 4.39
CA ILE A 30 2.31 8.38 5.30
C ILE A 30 1.57 7.30 4.51
N GLY A 31 0.94 7.67 3.39
CA GLY A 31 0.24 6.72 2.52
C GLY A 31 1.15 5.62 1.97
N CYS A 32 2.28 6.00 1.38
CA CYS A 32 3.30 5.07 0.89
C CYS A 32 3.87 4.19 2.01
N GLY A 33 4.10 4.74 3.20
CA GLY A 33 4.58 3.98 4.36
C GLY A 33 3.61 2.90 4.81
N PHE A 34 2.30 3.20 4.86
CA PHE A 34 1.27 2.23 5.19
C PHE A 34 1.15 1.12 4.13
N ILE A 35 1.17 1.46 2.84
CA ILE A 35 1.13 0.46 1.76
C ILE A 35 2.39 -0.42 1.82
N LEU A 36 3.56 0.18 2.05
CA LEU A 36 4.82 -0.57 2.19
C LEU A 36 4.77 -1.52 3.37
N ALA A 37 4.29 -1.08 4.55
CA ALA A 37 4.16 -1.92 5.73
C ALA A 37 3.25 -3.13 5.47
N GLY A 38 2.09 -2.93 4.82
CA GLY A 38 1.19 -4.03 4.47
C GLY A 38 1.75 -4.96 3.39
N ALA A 39 2.38 -4.41 2.34
CA ALA A 39 3.03 -5.20 1.30
C ALA A 39 4.17 -6.07 1.86
N LEU A 40 4.98 -5.51 2.77
CA LEU A 40 6.03 -6.24 3.47
C LEU A 40 5.47 -7.30 4.41
N GLY A 41 4.44 -7.00 5.21
CA GLY A 41 3.82 -7.99 6.11
C GLY A 41 3.29 -9.21 5.35
N ASN A 42 2.46 -8.98 4.33
CA ASN A 42 1.96 -10.05 3.46
C ASN A 42 3.08 -10.72 2.64
N GLY A 43 4.16 -10.01 2.34
CA GLY A 43 5.35 -10.57 1.70
C GLY A 43 6.07 -11.56 2.63
N VAL A 44 6.35 -11.15 3.87
CA VAL A 44 7.01 -11.95 4.90
C VAL A 44 6.23 -13.24 5.18
N ASP A 45 4.91 -13.17 5.34
CA ASP A 45 4.06 -14.34 5.53
C ASP A 45 4.24 -15.35 4.40
N ARG A 46 4.19 -14.89 3.15
CA ARG A 46 4.40 -15.78 2.00
C ARG A 46 5.83 -16.31 1.92
N PHE A 47 6.82 -15.57 2.44
CA PHE A 47 8.20 -16.04 2.50
C PHE A 47 8.40 -17.15 3.52
N LEU A 48 7.81 -17.00 4.71
CA LEU A 48 7.96 -17.93 5.83
C LEU A 48 7.03 -19.15 5.72
N PHE A 49 5.77 -18.92 5.37
CA PHE A 49 4.71 -19.94 5.42
C PHE A 49 4.25 -20.41 4.03
N GLY A 50 4.56 -19.66 2.97
CA GLY A 50 4.12 -19.96 1.61
C GLY A 50 2.70 -19.47 1.28
N TYR A 51 1.99 -18.90 2.25
CA TYR A 51 0.65 -18.30 2.12
C TYR A 51 0.52 -17.10 3.07
N VAL A 52 -0.58 -16.35 2.98
CA VAL A 52 -0.91 -15.24 3.89
C VAL A 52 -1.89 -15.74 4.94
N VAL A 53 -1.67 -15.35 6.19
CA VAL A 53 -2.56 -15.73 7.30
C VAL A 53 -3.67 -14.69 7.44
N ASP A 54 -4.90 -15.08 7.09
CA ASP A 54 -6.09 -14.27 7.30
C ASP A 54 -6.76 -14.65 8.62
N PHE A 55 -7.01 -13.67 9.50
CA PHE A 55 -7.47 -13.92 10.87
C PHE A 55 -8.61 -13.01 11.34
N LEU A 56 -8.90 -11.93 10.64
CA LEU A 56 -10.03 -11.05 10.94
C LEU A 56 -11.26 -11.53 10.18
N ASP A 57 -12.24 -12.04 10.92
CA ASP A 57 -13.49 -12.61 10.40
C ASP A 57 -14.70 -11.89 11.00
N PHE A 58 -15.37 -11.10 10.16
CA PHE A 58 -16.55 -10.32 10.54
C PHE A 58 -17.84 -11.00 10.08
N ARG A 59 -18.22 -12.06 10.81
CA ARG A 59 -19.38 -12.91 10.49
C ARG A 59 -20.72 -12.18 10.48
N LEU A 60 -20.88 -11.14 11.30
CA LEU A 60 -22.14 -10.40 11.41
C LEU A 60 -22.57 -9.77 10.07
N ILE A 61 -21.60 -9.36 9.25
CA ILE A 61 -21.83 -8.66 7.98
C ILE A 61 -21.47 -9.51 6.75
N ASN A 62 -21.12 -10.80 6.95
CA ASN A 62 -20.64 -11.70 5.90
C ASN A 62 -19.54 -11.07 5.02
N PHE A 63 -18.60 -10.37 5.64
CA PHE A 63 -17.50 -9.73 4.95
C PHE A 63 -16.37 -10.72 4.67
N ALA A 64 -15.52 -10.41 3.69
CA ALA A 64 -14.34 -11.21 3.41
C ALA A 64 -13.44 -11.33 4.66
N ILE A 65 -12.77 -12.46 4.82
CA ILE A 65 -11.75 -12.62 5.87
C ILE A 65 -10.50 -11.88 5.39
N PHE A 66 -9.88 -11.10 6.27
CA PHE A 66 -8.69 -10.30 5.93
C PHE A 66 -7.70 -10.28 7.09
N ASN A 67 -6.57 -9.60 6.91
CA ASN A 67 -5.57 -9.43 7.96
C ASN A 67 -5.19 -7.96 8.19
N LEU A 68 -4.29 -7.73 9.14
CA LEU A 68 -3.83 -6.38 9.48
C LEU A 68 -3.06 -5.71 8.33
N ALA A 69 -2.36 -6.48 7.49
CA ALA A 69 -1.65 -5.93 6.34
C ALA A 69 -2.61 -5.36 5.29
N ASP A 70 -3.77 -5.99 5.09
CA ASP A 70 -4.82 -5.46 4.20
C ASP A 70 -5.41 -4.15 4.73
N VAL A 71 -5.55 -4.03 6.07
CA VAL A 71 -5.98 -2.77 6.71
C VAL A 71 -4.96 -1.66 6.46
N PHE A 72 -3.67 -1.94 6.61
CA PHE A 72 -2.61 -0.95 6.33
C PHE A 72 -2.62 -0.51 4.88
N ILE A 73 -2.79 -1.45 3.92
CA ILE A 73 -2.90 -1.11 2.50
C ILE A 73 -4.10 -0.16 2.27
N ASN A 74 -5.27 -0.48 2.84
CA ASN A 74 -6.46 0.37 2.70
C ASN A 74 -6.27 1.77 3.31
N ILE A 75 -5.68 1.88 4.49
CA ILE A 75 -5.36 3.18 5.12
C ILE A 75 -4.41 3.97 4.22
N GLY A 76 -3.37 3.33 3.69
CA GLY A 76 -2.40 3.97 2.82
C GLY A 76 -3.03 4.49 1.52
N ILE A 77 -3.92 3.69 0.89
CA ILE A 77 -4.70 4.12 -0.29
C ILE A 77 -5.57 5.34 0.05
N LEU A 78 -6.25 5.35 1.20
CA LEU A 78 -7.06 6.49 1.64
C LEU A 78 -6.21 7.76 1.83
N CYS A 79 -5.01 7.64 2.39
CA CYS A 79 -4.07 8.77 2.51
C CYS A 79 -3.63 9.32 1.15
N LEU A 80 -3.34 8.44 0.17
CA LEU A 80 -2.99 8.85 -1.19
C LEU A 80 -4.15 9.53 -1.90
N LEU A 81 -5.37 8.95 -1.81
CA LEU A 81 -6.58 9.55 -2.36
C LEU A 81 -6.84 10.93 -1.75
N TYR A 82 -6.75 11.06 -0.43
CA TYR A 82 -6.87 12.34 0.25
C TYR A 82 -5.85 13.37 -0.26
N SER A 83 -4.61 12.96 -0.51
CA SER A 83 -3.57 13.83 -1.05
C SER A 83 -3.88 14.33 -2.46
N ILE A 84 -4.50 13.49 -3.30
CA ILE A 84 -4.94 13.84 -4.66
C ILE A 84 -6.08 14.87 -4.60
N PHE A 85 -7.11 14.62 -3.78
CA PHE A 85 -8.24 15.56 -3.66
C PHE A 85 -7.84 16.92 -3.09
N LYS A 86 -6.84 16.97 -2.20
CA LYS A 86 -6.36 18.22 -1.62
C LYS A 86 -5.51 19.07 -2.60
N THR A 87 -5.03 18.49 -3.69
CA THR A 87 -4.23 19.25 -4.67
C THR A 87 -4.56 18.75 -6.07
N PRO A 88 -5.39 19.51 -6.82
CA PRO A 88 -5.62 19.19 -8.22
C PRO A 88 -4.28 19.16 -8.98
N PRO A 89 -4.18 18.37 -10.05
CA PRO A 89 -2.93 18.19 -10.80
C PRO A 89 -2.32 19.56 -11.08
N LYS A 90 -1.00 19.71 -10.86
CA LYS A 90 -0.28 20.92 -11.27
C LYS A 90 -0.57 21.12 -12.76
N ALA A 91 -1.39 22.11 -13.10
CA ALA A 91 -1.63 22.49 -14.48
C ALA A 91 -0.26 22.73 -15.12
N HIS A 92 0.04 22.00 -16.20
CA HIS A 92 1.25 22.20 -16.96
C HIS A 92 1.24 23.65 -17.44
N LYS A 93 2.07 24.51 -16.83
CA LYS A 93 2.34 25.82 -17.40
C LYS A 93 3.04 25.57 -18.73
N SER A 94 2.29 25.68 -19.82
CA SER A 94 2.84 25.90 -21.16
C SER A 94 3.55 27.25 -21.08
N ASN A 95 4.87 27.24 -21.01
CA ASN A 95 5.65 28.46 -21.25
C ASN A 95 5.49 28.81 -22.72
N ASN A 96 4.88 29.98 -22.98
CA ASN A 96 4.91 30.63 -24.30
C ASN A 96 6.30 31.20 -24.58
#